data_AF-A0AA97KFX9-F1
#
_entry.id   AF-A0AA97KFX9-F1
#
_cell.length_a   1.000
_cell.length_b   1.000
_cell.length_c   1.000
_cell.angle_alpha   90.00
_cell.angle_beta   90.00
_cell.angle_gamma   90.00
#
_symmetry.space_group_name_H-M   'P 1'
#
loop_
_entity.id
_entity.type
_entity.pdbx_description
1 polymer ?
#
loop_
_entity_poly.entity_id
_entity_poly.type
_entity_poly.pdbx_seq_one_letter_code
_entity_poly.pdbx_strand_id
1 'polypeptide(L)'
;MPETEPRAISLQSVASTIDHQVIWQPVSLVSRMFVLLYVTSFAFYTSGQPLHSQFKGENYSSKYICSIPGLPGPAGPTGASGPPGPHGRIGIPGRDGRDGRKGEKGEKGNAGIRGKTGPVGQPGEKGNQGETGKKGPPGLGGAKGDVGSVGPAGPKGDRGDRGEPGLPGVCKCGKIVLKSAFSVGITTSYPEERLPIIFNKVLFNEGGHYNPSNGKFTCAIPGIYYFSYDITLANKHLAIGLVHNGKFRIKTFDANTGNHDVASGSTVMYLEPEDEVWLEIFYTDQNGLFADPTWADSLFSGFLLYVDTDYHNALFDDDEL
;
A
#
# COMPACT_ATOMS: atom_id res chain seq x y z
N MET A 1 27.82 84.57 -55.04
CA MET A 1 28.87 83.73 -55.66
C MET A 1 30.19 84.36 -55.26
N PRO A 2 30.92 83.71 -54.36
CA PRO A 2 31.99 82.82 -54.82
C PRO A 2 32.04 81.47 -54.10
N GLU A 3 32.72 80.56 -54.79
CA GLU A 3 33.04 79.18 -54.47
C GLU A 3 34.32 79.06 -53.62
N THR A 4 34.29 78.06 -52.72
CA THR A 4 35.33 77.10 -52.29
C THR A 4 36.82 77.50 -52.27
N GLU A 5 37.40 77.46 -51.05
CA GLU A 5 38.46 76.53 -50.55
C GLU A 5 39.61 76.03 -51.47
N PRO A 6 40.76 75.48 -50.98
CA PRO A 6 41.08 74.99 -49.61
C PRO A 6 42.54 75.19 -49.12
N ARG A 7 42.84 74.55 -47.96
CA ARG A 7 44.12 74.02 -47.42
C ARG A 7 44.97 74.97 -46.53
N ALA A 8 45.69 74.53 -45.49
CA ALA A 8 45.72 73.38 -44.58
C ALA A 8 46.88 73.62 -43.55
N ILE A 9 46.88 72.88 -42.42
CA ILE A 9 48.04 72.53 -41.53
C ILE A 9 48.52 73.63 -40.55
N SER A 10 48.96 73.41 -39.30
CA SER A 10 48.69 72.47 -38.18
C SER A 10 49.55 72.88 -36.96
N LEU A 11 49.12 72.42 -35.77
CA LEU A 11 49.91 71.97 -34.60
C LEU A 11 50.41 72.93 -33.50
N GLN A 12 50.16 72.43 -32.27
CA GLN A 12 50.79 72.65 -30.95
C GLN A 12 50.43 73.93 -30.15
N SER A 13 50.41 73.94 -28.82
CA SER A 13 50.11 72.98 -27.75
C SER A 13 50.15 73.76 -26.42
N VAL A 14 49.41 73.26 -25.42
CA VAL A 14 49.63 73.41 -23.97
C VAL A 14 49.19 74.72 -23.28
N ALA A 15 48.51 74.47 -22.17
CA ALA A 15 47.74 75.36 -21.31
C ALA A 15 48.53 75.90 -20.11
N SER A 16 48.09 77.02 -19.52
CA SER A 16 48.39 77.38 -18.13
C SER A 16 47.43 78.44 -17.53
N THR A 17 46.79 78.06 -16.42
CA THR A 17 46.56 78.83 -15.17
C THR A 17 45.44 79.92 -15.04
N ILE A 18 44.33 79.48 -14.40
CA ILE A 18 43.59 80.01 -13.21
C ILE A 18 43.54 81.54 -12.95
N ASP A 19 42.32 82.10 -12.86
CA ASP A 19 41.95 83.00 -11.75
C ASP A 19 40.43 82.99 -11.42
N HIS A 20 40.13 83.23 -10.14
CA HIS A 20 38.87 83.04 -9.42
C HIS A 20 37.70 83.95 -9.82
N GLN A 21 36.46 83.43 -9.85
CA GLN A 21 35.30 84.05 -9.18
C GLN A 21 34.23 83.03 -8.80
N VAL A 22 33.85 83.06 -7.52
CA VAL A 22 32.80 82.26 -6.88
C VAL A 22 31.46 82.98 -7.06
N ILE A 23 30.48 82.32 -7.67
CA ILE A 23 29.07 82.71 -7.65
C ILE A 23 28.26 81.54 -7.10
N TRP A 24 27.62 81.75 -5.96
CA TRP A 24 26.68 80.82 -5.34
C TRP A 24 25.33 80.85 -6.08
N GLN A 25 24.87 79.71 -6.60
CA GLN A 25 23.46 79.47 -6.93
C GLN A 25 22.98 78.18 -6.24
N PRO A 26 21.76 78.17 -5.65
CA PRO A 26 21.29 77.07 -4.82
C PRO A 26 20.83 75.88 -5.67
N VAL A 27 21.51 74.75 -5.51
CA VAL A 27 21.10 73.47 -6.11
C VAL A 27 19.76 73.04 -5.46
N SER A 28 18.76 72.80 -6.30
CA SER A 28 17.39 72.50 -5.87
C SER A 28 17.33 71.24 -4.98
N LEU A 29 16.39 71.26 -4.02
CA LEU A 29 16.14 70.18 -3.05
C LEU A 29 15.93 68.81 -3.74
N VAL A 30 15.40 68.82 -4.97
CA VAL A 30 15.12 67.65 -5.79
C VAL A 30 16.41 66.93 -6.20
N SER A 31 17.46 67.67 -6.54
CA SER A 31 18.75 67.05 -6.92
C SER A 31 19.46 66.38 -5.75
N ARG A 32 19.24 66.87 -4.51
CA ARG A 32 19.77 66.22 -3.29
C ARG A 32 19.04 64.93 -2.95
N MET A 33 17.74 64.83 -3.21
CA MET A 33 16.97 63.60 -3.01
C MET A 33 17.36 62.48 -3.99
N PHE A 34 17.64 62.81 -5.26
CA PHE A 34 18.09 61.80 -6.23
C PHE A 34 19.48 61.25 -5.93
N VAL A 35 20.40 62.08 -5.45
CA VAL A 35 21.74 61.61 -5.03
C VAL A 35 21.64 60.73 -3.78
N LEU A 36 20.78 61.07 -2.80
CA LEU A 36 20.57 60.21 -1.63
C LEU A 36 19.94 58.85 -1.98
N LEU A 37 19.00 58.80 -2.93
CA LEU A 37 18.37 57.56 -3.37
C LEU A 37 19.34 56.66 -4.17
N TYR A 38 20.24 57.26 -4.95
CA TYR A 38 21.30 56.51 -5.63
C TYR A 38 22.38 56.01 -4.67
N VAL A 39 22.83 56.83 -3.72
CA VAL A 39 23.86 56.44 -2.74
C VAL A 39 23.32 55.38 -1.76
N THR A 40 22.04 55.44 -1.39
CA THR A 40 21.41 54.39 -0.57
C THR A 40 21.19 53.09 -1.37
N SER A 41 20.78 53.16 -2.64
CA SER A 41 20.69 51.95 -3.50
C SER A 41 22.05 51.28 -3.74
N PHE A 42 23.14 52.05 -3.86
CA PHE A 42 24.49 51.50 -4.01
C PHE A 42 25.05 50.94 -2.68
N ALA A 43 24.66 51.50 -1.53
CA ALA A 43 25.00 50.97 -0.21
C ALA A 43 24.24 49.66 0.11
N PHE A 44 23.01 49.49 -0.39
CA PHE A 44 22.29 48.21 -0.32
C PHE A 44 22.83 47.16 -1.30
N TYR A 45 23.50 47.57 -2.38
CA TYR A 45 24.14 46.63 -3.32
C TYR A 45 25.51 46.12 -2.85
N THR A 46 26.16 46.83 -1.92
CA THR A 46 27.52 46.51 -1.43
C THR A 46 27.56 45.88 -0.03
N SER A 47 26.39 45.69 0.59
CA SER A 47 26.25 45.00 1.89
C SER A 47 25.53 43.64 1.79
N GLY A 48 25.37 43.11 0.57
CA GLY A 48 24.97 41.72 0.35
C GLY A 48 26.08 40.77 0.82
N GLN A 49 26.11 40.46 2.11
CA GLN A 49 26.86 39.33 2.62
C GLN A 49 26.33 38.07 1.90
N PRO A 50 27.16 37.31 1.17
CA PRO A 50 26.79 35.95 0.88
C PRO A 50 26.78 35.25 2.24
N LEU A 51 25.61 34.81 2.68
CA LEU A 51 25.54 33.83 3.75
C LEU A 51 26.27 32.59 3.21
N HIS A 52 27.57 32.50 3.48
CA HIS A 52 28.36 31.33 3.23
C HIS A 52 27.84 30.28 4.19
N SER A 53 26.75 29.63 3.78
CA SER A 53 26.34 28.37 4.36
C SER A 53 27.49 27.42 4.08
N GLN A 54 28.34 27.26 5.08
CA GLN A 54 29.35 26.23 5.13
C GLN A 54 28.60 24.90 5.24
N PHE A 55 28.02 24.44 4.14
CA PHE A 55 27.65 23.04 3.99
C PHE A 55 28.96 22.28 3.93
N LYS A 56 29.43 21.93 5.12
CA LYS A 56 30.36 20.84 5.33
C LYS A 56 29.73 19.66 4.58
N GLY A 57 30.37 19.25 3.50
CA GLY A 57 30.04 18.03 2.78
C GLY A 57 30.29 16.85 3.70
N GLU A 58 29.35 16.59 4.60
CA GLU A 58 29.15 15.26 5.11
C GLU A 58 28.32 14.52 4.07
N ASN A 59 28.90 13.43 3.60
CA ASN A 59 28.33 12.51 2.63
C ASN A 59 27.14 11.79 3.31
N TYR A 60 26.04 12.51 3.56
CA TYR A 60 24.77 11.91 3.85
C TYR A 60 24.24 11.36 2.53
N SER A 61 24.66 10.12 2.23
CA SER A 61 23.75 9.19 1.56
C SER A 61 22.52 9.14 2.45
N SER A 62 21.53 9.99 2.19
CA SER A 62 20.17 9.83 2.70
C SER A 62 19.63 8.55 2.08
N LYS A 63 20.02 7.42 2.67
CA LYS A 63 19.42 6.13 2.45
C LYS A 63 18.04 6.24 3.08
N TYR A 64 17.09 6.76 2.30
CA TYR A 64 15.69 6.75 2.67
C TYR A 64 15.27 5.28 2.80
N ILE A 65 15.33 4.76 4.01
CA ILE A 65 14.69 3.48 4.35
C ILE A 65 13.22 3.82 4.51
N CYS A 66 12.46 3.72 3.42
CA CYS A 66 11.00 3.68 3.52
C CYS A 66 10.63 2.31 4.07
N SER A 67 10.63 2.15 5.40
CA SER A 67 10.08 0.96 6.04
C SER A 67 8.59 1.20 6.32
N ILE A 68 7.71 0.62 5.50
CA ILE A 68 6.31 0.45 5.90
C ILE A 68 6.31 -0.71 6.92
N PRO A 69 5.86 -0.51 8.18
CA PRO A 69 5.71 -1.62 9.12
C PRO A 69 4.84 -2.71 8.49
N GLY A 70 5.29 -3.97 8.57
CA GLY A 70 4.50 -5.09 8.06
C GLY A 70 3.13 -5.13 8.72
N LEU A 71 2.09 -5.51 7.96
CA LEU A 71 0.78 -5.77 8.56
C LEU A 71 0.95 -6.75 9.73
N PRO A 72 0.31 -6.51 10.88
CA PRO A 72 0.45 -7.42 12.00
C PRO A 72 0.05 -8.83 11.62
N GLY A 73 0.79 -9.82 12.14
CA GLY A 73 0.54 -11.23 11.82
C GLY A 73 -0.90 -11.66 12.15
N PRO A 74 -1.43 -12.70 11.46
CA PRO A 74 -2.73 -13.25 11.80
C PRO A 74 -2.73 -13.71 13.26
N ALA A 75 -3.85 -13.55 13.95
CA ALA A 75 -3.99 -14.03 15.32
C ALA A 75 -3.71 -15.54 15.39
N GLY A 76 -3.02 -15.97 16.43
CA GLY A 76 -2.66 -17.37 16.62
C GLY A 76 -3.89 -18.30 16.63
N PRO A 77 -3.69 -19.59 16.30
CA PRO A 77 -4.78 -20.57 16.35
C PRO A 77 -5.37 -20.64 17.77
N THR A 78 -6.67 -20.93 17.87
CA THR A 78 -7.31 -21.12 19.17
C THR A 78 -6.67 -22.30 19.90
N GLY A 79 -6.35 -22.12 21.19
CA GLY A 79 -5.76 -23.18 22.00
C GLY A 79 -6.60 -24.46 22.01
N ALA A 80 -5.93 -25.62 22.06
CA ALA A 80 -6.61 -26.91 22.16
C ALA A 80 -7.47 -27.00 23.43
N SER A 81 -8.57 -27.76 23.36
CA SER A 81 -9.39 -28.04 24.54
C SER A 81 -8.58 -28.75 25.62
N GLY A 82 -8.78 -28.36 26.88
CA GLY A 82 -8.13 -29.01 28.02
C GLY A 82 -8.55 -30.47 28.14
N PRO A 83 -7.67 -31.35 28.69
CA PRO A 83 -7.99 -32.76 28.85
C PRO A 83 -9.19 -32.95 29.79
N PRO A 84 -9.93 -34.07 29.68
CA PRO A 84 -11.03 -34.39 30.60
C PRO A 84 -10.56 -34.40 32.05
N GLY A 85 -11.43 -33.93 32.96
CA GLY A 85 -11.15 -33.95 34.39
C GLY A 85 -10.94 -35.37 34.93
N PRO A 86 -10.18 -35.55 36.02
CA PRO A 86 -9.94 -36.85 36.61
C PRO A 86 -11.25 -37.53 37.06
N HIS A 87 -11.25 -38.86 37.12
CA HIS A 87 -12.39 -39.62 37.62
C HIS A 87 -12.75 -39.22 39.05
N GLY A 88 -14.05 -39.18 39.36
CA GLY A 88 -14.54 -38.93 40.70
C GLY A 88 -14.05 -39.99 41.70
N ARG A 89 -13.82 -39.58 42.95
CA ARG A 89 -13.39 -40.52 44.01
C ARG A 89 -14.47 -41.57 44.27
N ILE A 90 -14.04 -42.78 44.62
CA ILE A 90 -14.88 -43.90 45.01
C ILE A 90 -15.79 -43.49 46.18
N GLY A 91 -17.09 -43.75 46.06
CA GLY A 91 -18.06 -43.47 47.12
C GLY A 91 -17.78 -44.25 48.40
N ILE A 92 -18.06 -43.65 49.55
CA ILE A 92 -17.86 -44.28 50.87
C ILE A 92 -18.79 -45.52 50.98
N PRO A 93 -18.29 -46.69 51.43
CA PRO A 93 -19.13 -47.87 51.61
C PRO A 93 -20.34 -47.61 52.51
N GLY A 94 -21.48 -48.24 52.20
CA GLY A 94 -22.69 -48.16 53.01
C GLY A 94 -22.45 -48.66 54.44
N ARG A 95 -23.11 -48.04 55.42
CA ARG A 95 -23.03 -48.48 56.84
C ARG A 95 -23.66 -49.86 57.01
N ASP A 96 -23.08 -50.67 57.89
CA ASP A 96 -23.58 -52.00 58.22
C ASP A 96 -25.03 -51.99 58.72
N GLY A 97 -25.78 -53.03 58.36
CA GLY A 97 -27.15 -53.22 58.82
C GLY A 97 -27.24 -53.40 60.34
N ARG A 98 -28.26 -52.84 60.99
CA ARG A 98 -28.47 -52.98 62.45
C ARG A 98 -28.86 -54.42 62.81
N ASP A 99 -28.38 -54.89 63.97
CA ASP A 99 -28.70 -56.20 64.53
C ASP A 99 -30.22 -56.45 64.63
N GLY A 100 -30.65 -57.67 64.28
CA GLY A 100 -32.05 -58.09 64.36
C GLY A 100 -32.57 -58.16 65.81
N ARG A 101 -33.86 -57.84 66.02
CA ARG A 101 -34.52 -57.92 67.34
C ARG A 101 -34.62 -59.38 67.83
N LYS A 102 -34.50 -59.56 69.15
CA LYS A 102 -34.61 -60.85 69.86
C LYS A 102 -36.01 -61.46 69.65
N GLY A 103 -36.09 -62.73 69.25
CA GLY A 103 -37.35 -63.44 69.03
C GLY A 103 -38.15 -63.66 70.32
N GLU A 104 -39.49 -63.71 70.18
CA GLU A 104 -40.43 -63.97 71.29
C GLU A 104 -40.37 -65.43 71.78
N LYS A 105 -40.74 -65.64 73.05
CA LYS A 105 -40.64 -66.94 73.75
C LYS A 105 -41.77 -67.88 73.31
N GLY A 106 -41.42 -69.10 72.89
CA GLY A 106 -42.39 -70.11 72.45
C GLY A 106 -43.35 -70.59 73.54
N GLU A 107 -44.59 -70.89 73.14
CA GLU A 107 -45.67 -71.43 73.98
C GLU A 107 -45.45 -72.90 74.38
N LYS A 108 -46.03 -73.31 75.51
CA LYS A 108 -45.84 -74.62 76.15
C LYS A 108 -46.75 -75.68 75.51
N GLY A 109 -46.16 -76.67 74.83
CA GLY A 109 -46.88 -77.78 74.19
C GLY A 109 -47.21 -78.99 75.11
N ASN A 110 -48.32 -79.66 74.79
CA ASN A 110 -49.20 -80.47 75.65
C ASN A 110 -48.75 -81.91 76.00
N ALA A 111 -49.45 -82.49 76.98
CA ALA A 111 -49.22 -83.80 77.61
C ALA A 111 -49.74 -85.02 76.81
N GLY A 112 -49.14 -86.19 77.05
CA GLY A 112 -49.73 -87.49 76.74
C GLY A 112 -48.81 -88.68 77.04
N ILE A 113 -49.23 -89.95 77.21
CA ILE A 113 -50.51 -90.60 77.55
C ILE A 113 -50.14 -91.89 78.32
N ARG A 114 -51.05 -92.34 79.20
CA ARG A 114 -50.94 -93.43 80.18
C ARG A 114 -50.96 -94.85 79.58
N GLY A 115 -50.12 -95.76 80.08
CA GLY A 115 -50.19 -97.21 79.79
C GLY A 115 -49.57 -98.14 80.86
N LYS A 116 -50.42 -98.62 81.78
CA LYS A 116 -50.43 -99.83 82.65
C LYS A 116 -49.18 -100.30 83.46
N THR A 117 -49.28 -99.98 84.76
CA THR A 117 -49.00 -100.77 85.99
C THR A 117 -47.58 -101.29 86.27
N GLY A 118 -46.72 -100.38 86.72
CA GLY A 118 -45.68 -100.60 87.75
C GLY A 118 -45.81 -99.50 88.83
N PRO A 119 -45.20 -99.63 90.01
CA PRO A 119 -45.52 -98.80 91.18
C PRO A 119 -45.33 -97.27 90.96
N VAL A 120 -46.30 -96.52 91.48
CA VAL A 120 -46.43 -95.05 91.56
C VAL A 120 -45.24 -94.43 92.32
N GLY A 121 -44.58 -93.31 91.98
CA GLY A 121 -44.60 -92.34 90.86
C GLY A 121 -43.56 -91.25 91.16
N GLN A 122 -43.13 -90.46 90.16
CA GLN A 122 -42.52 -89.13 90.36
C GLN A 122 -43.17 -88.12 89.39
N PRO A 123 -43.43 -86.87 89.81
CA PRO A 123 -44.04 -85.83 88.98
C PRO A 123 -43.23 -85.52 87.70
N GLY A 124 -43.93 -85.21 86.61
CA GLY A 124 -43.34 -84.95 85.30
C GLY A 124 -42.33 -83.80 85.29
N GLU A 125 -41.21 -83.99 84.59
CA GLU A 125 -40.19 -82.96 84.44
C GLU A 125 -40.75 -81.71 83.75
N LYS A 126 -40.33 -80.56 84.27
CA LYS A 126 -40.64 -79.23 83.75
C LYS A 126 -40.14 -79.15 82.31
N GLY A 127 -41.03 -78.86 81.35
CA GLY A 127 -40.61 -78.59 79.97
C GLY A 127 -39.48 -77.56 79.94
N ASN A 128 -38.40 -77.89 79.22
CA ASN A 128 -37.18 -77.09 79.14
C ASN A 128 -37.48 -75.67 78.65
N GLN A 129 -36.71 -74.71 79.16
CA GLN A 129 -36.72 -73.33 78.69
C GLN A 129 -36.47 -73.31 77.17
N GLY A 130 -37.36 -72.66 76.40
CA GLY A 130 -37.17 -72.51 74.96
C GLY A 130 -35.78 -71.95 74.65
N GLU A 131 -35.13 -72.49 73.61
CA GLU A 131 -33.79 -72.06 73.21
C GLU A 131 -33.73 -70.54 73.03
N THR A 132 -32.62 -69.93 73.46
CA THR A 132 -32.37 -68.53 73.15
C THR A 132 -32.31 -68.39 71.63
N GLY A 133 -33.20 -67.58 71.04
CA GLY A 133 -33.21 -67.37 69.59
C GLY A 133 -31.80 -67.04 69.08
N LYS A 134 -31.37 -67.76 68.04
CA LYS A 134 -30.05 -67.56 67.41
C LYS A 134 -29.87 -66.08 67.06
N LYS A 135 -28.69 -65.51 67.38
CA LYS A 135 -28.33 -64.16 66.93
C LYS A 135 -28.51 -64.14 65.40
N GLY A 136 -29.25 -63.16 64.88
CA GLY A 136 -29.38 -62.98 63.43
C GLY A 136 -27.98 -62.85 62.79
N PRO A 137 -27.79 -63.31 61.54
CA PRO A 137 -26.52 -63.13 60.86
C PRO A 137 -26.15 -61.64 60.80
N PRO A 138 -24.86 -61.28 60.87
CA PRO A 138 -24.43 -59.89 60.65
C PRO A 138 -25.01 -59.38 59.33
N GLY A 139 -25.47 -58.13 59.30
CA GLY A 139 -25.90 -57.50 58.06
C GLY A 139 -24.77 -57.55 57.02
N LEU A 140 -25.09 -57.84 55.75
CA LEU A 140 -24.11 -57.83 54.68
C LEU A 140 -23.47 -56.44 54.59
N GLY A 141 -22.14 -56.39 54.52
CA GLY A 141 -21.40 -55.13 54.38
C GLY A 141 -21.86 -54.36 53.15
N GLY A 142 -22.01 -53.04 53.27
CA GLY A 142 -22.47 -52.21 52.16
C GLY A 142 -21.56 -52.34 50.94
N ALA A 143 -22.14 -52.46 49.74
CA ALA A 143 -21.37 -52.53 48.50
C ALA A 143 -20.44 -51.30 48.37
N LYS A 144 -19.22 -51.52 47.85
CA LYS A 144 -18.27 -50.45 47.52
C LYS A 144 -18.94 -49.50 46.51
N GLY A 145 -18.96 -48.20 46.80
CA GLY A 145 -19.53 -47.23 45.87
C GLY A 145 -18.78 -47.23 44.53
N ASP A 146 -19.51 -47.01 43.43
CA ASP A 146 -18.90 -46.97 42.09
C ASP A 146 -17.93 -45.78 41.93
N VAL A 147 -16.97 -45.92 41.01
CA VAL A 147 -16.07 -44.83 40.63
C VAL A 147 -16.90 -43.75 39.93
N GLY A 148 -16.76 -42.49 40.35
CA GLY A 148 -17.47 -41.38 39.73
C GLY A 148 -17.03 -41.17 38.26
N SER A 149 -17.96 -40.73 37.41
CA SER A 149 -17.69 -40.53 35.97
C SER A 149 -16.56 -39.52 35.72
N VAL A 150 -15.91 -39.66 34.56
CA VAL A 150 -14.91 -38.69 34.06
C VAL A 150 -15.53 -37.29 33.99
N GLY A 151 -14.79 -36.28 34.45
CA GLY A 151 -15.23 -34.89 34.35
C GLY A 151 -15.34 -34.43 32.89
N PRO A 152 -16.17 -33.40 32.59
CA PRO A 152 -16.28 -32.88 31.23
C PRO A 152 -14.92 -32.35 30.72
N ALA A 153 -14.78 -32.32 29.39
CA ALA A 153 -13.61 -31.71 28.76
C ALA A 153 -13.48 -30.25 29.19
N GLY A 154 -12.24 -29.78 29.37
CA GLY A 154 -11.97 -28.39 29.73
C GLY A 154 -12.44 -27.43 28.62
N PRO A 155 -12.71 -26.15 28.96
CA PRO A 155 -13.10 -25.16 27.96
C PRO A 155 -12.03 -25.04 26.87
N LYS A 156 -12.45 -24.68 25.66
CA LYS A 156 -11.54 -24.35 24.57
C LYS A 156 -10.65 -23.18 25.01
N GLY A 157 -9.34 -23.27 24.77
CA GLY A 157 -8.42 -22.17 25.10
C GLY A 157 -8.78 -20.90 24.34
N ASP A 158 -8.35 -19.75 24.86
CA ASP A 158 -8.59 -18.46 24.20
C ASP A 158 -7.88 -18.38 22.84
N ARG A 159 -8.33 -17.42 22.01
CA ARG A 159 -7.64 -17.10 20.76
C ARG A 159 -6.27 -16.53 21.11
N GLY A 160 -5.21 -17.06 20.49
CA GLY A 160 -3.87 -16.53 20.70
C GLY A 160 -3.77 -15.05 20.34
N ASP A 161 -2.86 -14.35 21.01
CA ASP A 161 -2.64 -12.92 20.80
C ASP A 161 -2.30 -12.60 19.33
N ARG A 162 -2.52 -11.34 18.97
CA ARG A 162 -2.11 -10.83 17.66
C ARG A 162 -0.59 -10.97 17.56
N GLY A 163 -0.10 -11.59 16.48
CA GLY A 163 1.34 -11.69 16.26
C GLY A 163 1.99 -10.31 16.21
N GLU A 164 3.25 -10.23 16.64
CA GLU A 164 4.07 -9.02 16.51
C GLU A 164 3.99 -8.47 15.07
N PRO A 165 4.12 -7.14 14.88
CA PRO A 165 4.27 -6.57 13.56
C PRO A 165 5.36 -7.35 12.80
N GLY A 166 5.06 -7.75 11.56
CA GLY A 166 6.08 -8.36 10.72
C GLY A 166 7.29 -7.43 10.65
N LEU A 167 8.50 -7.99 10.56
CA LEU A 167 9.70 -7.20 10.27
C LEU A 167 9.38 -6.26 9.10
N PRO A 168 9.89 -5.01 9.11
CA PRO A 168 9.75 -4.12 7.97
C PRO A 168 10.01 -4.90 6.69
N GLY A 169 9.04 -4.88 5.78
CA GLY A 169 9.30 -5.42 4.46
C GLY A 169 10.55 -4.74 3.92
N VAL A 170 11.44 -5.50 3.27
CA VAL A 170 12.56 -4.89 2.56
C VAL A 170 11.94 -4.07 1.45
N CYS A 171 11.74 -2.77 1.69
CA CYS A 171 11.48 -1.85 0.60
C CYS A 171 12.77 -1.87 -0.20
N LYS A 172 12.75 -2.60 -1.33
CA LYS A 172 13.84 -2.58 -2.29
C LYS A 172 13.78 -1.24 -3.03
N CYS A 173 13.91 -0.13 -2.30
CA CYS A 173 14.36 1.14 -2.85
C CYS A 173 15.79 0.87 -3.35
N GLY A 174 15.88 0.53 -4.63
CA GLY A 174 17.09 -0.03 -5.24
C GLY A 174 16.82 -1.13 -6.27
N LYS A 175 15.61 -1.70 -6.39
CA LYS A 175 15.25 -2.41 -7.62
C LYS A 175 15.16 -1.40 -8.76
N ILE A 176 15.78 -1.70 -9.89
CA ILE A 176 15.64 -0.93 -11.14
C ILE A 176 14.13 -0.79 -11.40
N VAL A 177 13.58 0.39 -11.11
CA VAL A 177 12.20 0.71 -11.48
C VAL A 177 12.29 1.13 -12.93
N LEU A 178 12.05 0.18 -13.82
CA LEU A 178 11.93 0.43 -15.25
C LEU A 178 10.74 1.39 -15.45
N LYS A 179 11.05 2.61 -15.87
CA LYS A 179 10.06 3.63 -16.18
C LYS A 179 10.17 3.99 -17.65
N SER A 180 9.03 3.99 -18.32
CA SER A 180 8.88 4.52 -19.66
C SER A 180 7.55 5.23 -19.70
N ALA A 181 7.57 6.55 -19.79
CA ALA A 181 6.35 7.33 -19.87
C ALA A 181 6.63 8.68 -20.51
N PHE A 182 5.69 9.16 -21.33
CA PHE A 182 5.76 10.48 -21.92
C PHE A 182 4.36 11.10 -21.96
N SER A 183 4.34 12.43 -21.95
CA SER A 183 3.17 13.21 -22.31
C SER A 183 3.63 14.46 -23.02
N VAL A 184 3.07 14.69 -24.21
CA VAL A 184 3.50 15.74 -25.12
C VAL A 184 2.28 16.44 -25.71
N GLY A 185 2.41 17.72 -25.95
CA GLY A 185 1.45 18.55 -26.66
C GLY A 185 2.01 19.08 -27.97
N ILE A 186 1.15 19.62 -28.80
CA ILE A 186 1.52 20.29 -30.05
C ILE A 186 1.29 21.80 -29.92
N THR A 187 2.20 22.61 -30.46
CA THR A 187 2.06 24.08 -30.40
C THR A 187 1.52 24.69 -31.70
N THR A 188 1.38 23.90 -32.75
CA THR A 188 0.95 24.36 -34.08
C THR A 188 -0.26 23.56 -34.55
N SER A 189 -1.29 24.26 -35.00
CA SER A 189 -2.44 23.64 -35.66
C SER A 189 -2.06 23.13 -37.05
N TYR A 190 -2.82 22.15 -37.54
CA TYR A 190 -2.73 21.64 -38.92
C TYR A 190 -1.34 21.09 -39.29
N PRO A 191 -0.79 20.10 -38.57
CA PRO A 191 0.48 19.46 -38.90
C PRO A 191 0.44 18.80 -40.29
N GLU A 192 1.59 18.47 -40.87
CA GLU A 192 1.62 17.82 -42.18
C GLU A 192 0.87 16.48 -42.20
N GLU A 193 0.08 16.24 -43.25
CA GLU A 193 -0.69 15.02 -43.44
C GLU A 193 0.19 13.87 -43.92
N ARG A 194 -0.19 12.62 -43.61
CA ARG A 194 0.51 11.38 -44.00
C ARG A 194 1.96 11.27 -43.49
N LEU A 195 2.28 12.02 -42.45
CA LEU A 195 3.54 11.98 -41.73
C LEU A 195 3.28 11.89 -40.22
N PRO A 196 4.25 11.38 -39.45
CA PRO A 196 4.17 11.43 -38.00
C PRO A 196 3.95 12.87 -37.51
N ILE A 197 2.93 13.05 -36.69
CA ILE A 197 2.61 14.33 -36.07
C ILE A 197 3.66 14.63 -35.00
N ILE A 198 4.31 15.79 -35.11
CA ILE A 198 5.34 16.22 -34.18
C ILE A 198 4.68 16.97 -33.01
N PHE A 199 4.60 16.32 -31.85
CA PHE A 199 4.20 16.97 -30.59
C PHE A 199 5.45 17.52 -29.90
N ASN A 200 5.72 18.80 -30.15
CA ASN A 200 6.95 19.48 -29.75
C ASN A 200 6.94 20.06 -28.32
N LYS A 201 5.77 20.16 -27.67
CA LYS A 201 5.64 20.65 -26.28
C LYS A 201 5.76 19.48 -25.32
N VAL A 202 6.97 19.20 -24.85
CA VAL A 202 7.19 18.11 -23.88
C VAL A 202 6.68 18.52 -22.49
N LEU A 203 5.68 17.82 -21.97
CA LEU A 203 5.23 17.98 -20.59
C LEU A 203 6.11 17.15 -19.64
N PHE A 204 6.36 15.90 -20.03
CA PHE A 204 7.40 15.04 -19.46
C PHE A 204 7.77 13.92 -20.44
N ASN A 205 8.96 13.34 -20.27
CA ASN A 205 9.48 12.26 -21.12
C ASN A 205 10.46 11.37 -20.32
N GLU A 206 9.91 10.62 -19.37
CA GLU A 206 10.65 9.71 -18.51
C GLU A 206 11.20 8.53 -19.33
N GLY A 207 12.52 8.34 -19.29
CA GLY A 207 13.25 7.38 -20.14
C GLY A 207 13.71 7.95 -21.48
N GLY A 208 13.22 9.12 -21.89
CA GLY A 208 13.63 9.73 -23.17
C GLY A 208 13.18 8.96 -24.40
N HIS A 209 12.16 8.10 -24.25
CA HIS A 209 11.69 7.19 -25.30
C HIS A 209 10.77 7.88 -26.33
N TYR A 210 10.26 9.07 -26.05
CA TYR A 210 9.61 9.91 -27.06
C TYR A 210 10.61 10.88 -27.70
N ASN A 211 10.63 10.96 -29.03
CA ASN A 211 11.48 11.87 -29.76
C ASN A 211 10.66 13.05 -30.34
N PRO A 212 10.80 14.27 -29.78
CA PRO A 212 10.04 15.45 -30.22
C PRO A 212 10.53 16.03 -31.56
N SER A 213 11.60 15.51 -32.16
CA SER A 213 12.05 15.92 -33.50
C SER A 213 11.36 15.16 -34.62
N ASN A 214 10.84 13.95 -34.36
CA ASN A 214 10.21 13.09 -35.36
C ASN A 214 8.79 12.65 -34.99
N GLY A 215 8.30 12.98 -33.79
CA GLY A 215 6.93 12.70 -33.37
C GLY A 215 6.68 11.28 -32.86
N LYS A 216 7.72 10.45 -32.70
CA LYS A 216 7.59 9.03 -32.41
C LYS A 216 8.00 8.66 -30.99
N PHE A 217 7.29 7.69 -30.42
CA PHE A 217 7.74 6.91 -29.28
C PHE A 217 8.46 5.65 -29.78
N THR A 218 9.65 5.36 -29.26
CA THR A 218 10.41 4.14 -29.53
C THR A 218 10.51 3.33 -28.26
N CYS A 219 10.02 2.09 -28.28
CA CYS A 219 10.04 1.24 -27.11
C CYS A 219 11.47 0.81 -26.76
N ALA A 220 11.88 1.02 -25.51
CA ALA A 220 13.16 0.50 -25.00
C ALA A 220 12.98 -0.67 -24.01
N ILE A 221 11.77 -0.80 -23.43
CA ILE A 221 11.47 -1.78 -22.39
C ILE A 221 10.30 -2.64 -22.88
N PRO A 222 10.49 -3.95 -23.12
CA PRO A 222 9.39 -4.80 -23.56
C PRO A 222 8.31 -4.88 -22.50
N GLY A 223 7.05 -4.88 -22.93
CA GLY A 223 5.92 -4.97 -22.02
C GLY A 223 4.62 -4.40 -22.55
N ILE A 224 3.66 -4.25 -21.65
CA ILE A 224 2.31 -3.75 -21.94
C ILE A 224 2.29 -2.24 -21.74
N TYR A 225 1.94 -1.49 -22.78
CA TYR A 225 1.84 -0.05 -22.78
C TYR A 225 0.39 0.42 -22.94
N TYR A 226 0.06 1.51 -22.27
CA TYR A 226 -1.16 2.28 -22.52
C TYR A 226 -0.80 3.55 -23.29
N PHE A 227 -1.57 3.85 -24.33
CA PHE A 227 -1.46 5.11 -25.08
C PHE A 227 -2.81 5.79 -25.11
N SER A 228 -2.80 7.12 -24.99
CA SER A 228 -3.98 7.95 -25.17
C SER A 228 -3.64 9.26 -25.84
N TYR A 229 -4.61 9.80 -26.56
CA TYR A 229 -4.54 11.13 -27.13
C TYR A 229 -5.88 11.84 -26.99
N ASP A 230 -5.79 13.15 -26.82
CA ASP A 230 -6.91 14.07 -26.68
C ASP A 230 -6.67 15.22 -27.64
N ILE A 231 -7.46 15.31 -28.69
CA ILE A 231 -7.23 16.22 -29.81
C ILE A 231 -8.35 17.23 -29.90
N THR A 232 -8.01 18.50 -29.77
CA THR A 232 -8.92 19.59 -30.07
C THR A 232 -9.06 19.73 -31.59
N LEU A 233 -10.31 19.87 -32.05
CA LEU A 233 -10.71 19.97 -33.44
C LEU A 233 -11.17 21.40 -33.78
N ALA A 234 -10.73 21.97 -34.91
CA ALA A 234 -11.26 23.24 -35.42
C ALA A 234 -11.17 23.36 -36.95
N ASN A 235 -12.14 24.06 -37.56
CA ASN A 235 -12.27 24.42 -38.99
C ASN A 235 -12.37 23.28 -40.02
N LYS A 236 -11.78 22.11 -39.77
CA LYS A 236 -11.83 20.93 -40.67
C LYS A 236 -12.23 19.68 -39.89
N HIS A 237 -12.67 18.63 -40.60
CA HIS A 237 -12.85 17.30 -40.02
C HIS A 237 -11.49 16.70 -39.62
N LEU A 238 -11.50 15.71 -38.72
CA LEU A 238 -10.29 15.01 -38.26
C LEU A 238 -10.38 13.53 -38.61
N ALA A 239 -9.31 13.03 -39.23
CA ALA A 239 -9.02 11.61 -39.36
C ALA A 239 -7.60 11.33 -38.86
N ILE A 240 -7.49 11.04 -37.56
CA ILE A 240 -6.23 10.75 -36.90
C ILE A 240 -6.13 9.27 -36.58
N GLY A 241 -4.95 8.69 -36.76
CA GLY A 241 -4.69 7.30 -36.48
C GLY A 241 -3.50 7.14 -35.55
N LEU A 242 -3.61 6.18 -34.64
CA LEU A 242 -2.48 5.67 -33.87
C LEU A 242 -1.83 4.55 -34.67
N VAL A 243 -0.55 4.71 -34.97
CA VAL A 243 0.24 3.82 -35.80
C VAL A 243 1.27 3.10 -34.94
N HIS A 244 1.40 1.79 -35.14
CA HIS A 244 2.46 0.97 -34.56
C HIS A 244 3.16 0.25 -35.71
N ASN A 245 4.46 0.50 -35.90
CA ASN A 245 5.29 -0.09 -36.96
C ASN A 245 4.65 0.01 -38.35
N GLY A 246 4.10 1.19 -38.68
CA GLY A 246 3.45 1.47 -39.96
C GLY A 246 2.02 0.92 -40.11
N LYS A 247 1.48 0.22 -39.10
CA LYS A 247 0.10 -0.29 -39.10
C LYS A 247 -0.78 0.51 -38.16
N PHE A 248 -1.92 0.99 -38.67
CA PHE A 248 -2.94 1.63 -37.85
C PHE A 248 -3.54 0.64 -36.84
N ARG A 249 -3.49 1.02 -35.56
CA ARG A 249 -4.11 0.31 -34.43
C ARG A 249 -5.44 0.94 -34.04
N ILE A 250 -5.52 2.26 -34.07
CA ILE A 250 -6.74 3.03 -33.88
C ILE A 250 -6.89 3.98 -35.07
N LYS A 251 -8.12 4.16 -35.53
CA LYS A 251 -8.51 5.25 -36.43
C LYS A 251 -9.67 6.00 -35.78
N THR A 252 -9.45 7.27 -35.46
CA THR A 252 -10.45 8.16 -34.89
C THR A 252 -10.89 9.13 -35.96
N PHE A 253 -12.20 9.24 -36.12
CA PHE A 253 -12.83 10.18 -37.04
C PHE A 253 -13.71 11.12 -36.23
N ASP A 254 -13.61 12.41 -36.49
CA ASP A 254 -14.51 13.41 -35.93
C ASP A 254 -14.91 14.44 -36.99
N ALA A 255 -16.20 14.70 -37.07
CA ALA A 255 -16.81 15.56 -38.07
C ALA A 255 -17.06 16.95 -37.48
N ASN A 256 -16.22 17.90 -37.85
CA ASN A 256 -16.45 19.29 -37.49
C ASN A 256 -17.75 19.86 -38.10
N THR A 257 -18.62 20.42 -37.27
CA THR A 257 -19.90 21.05 -37.66
C THR A 257 -19.89 22.58 -37.66
N GLY A 258 -18.72 23.20 -37.46
CA GLY A 258 -18.52 24.66 -37.39
C GLY A 258 -18.13 25.18 -36.00
N ASN A 259 -17.99 24.29 -35.02
CA ASN A 259 -17.56 24.60 -33.65
C ASN A 259 -16.20 23.95 -33.35
N HIS A 260 -15.78 24.04 -32.09
CA HIS A 260 -14.65 23.29 -31.54
C HIS A 260 -15.16 22.01 -30.88
N ASP A 261 -14.57 20.88 -31.24
CA ASP A 261 -14.86 19.57 -30.65
C ASP A 261 -13.58 18.96 -30.06
N VAL A 262 -13.73 17.87 -29.31
CA VAL A 262 -12.59 17.11 -28.76
C VAL A 262 -12.76 15.64 -29.13
N ALA A 263 -11.75 15.12 -29.83
CA ALA A 263 -11.68 13.71 -30.21
C ALA A 263 -10.58 13.02 -29.41
N SER A 264 -10.94 11.94 -28.73
CA SER A 264 -9.98 11.14 -27.95
C SER A 264 -9.91 9.71 -28.46
N GLY A 265 -8.77 9.07 -28.21
CA GLY A 265 -8.59 7.65 -28.46
C GLY A 265 -7.56 7.06 -27.52
N SER A 266 -7.75 5.80 -27.14
CA SER A 266 -6.80 5.10 -26.31
C SER A 266 -6.76 3.61 -26.63
N THR A 267 -5.61 2.99 -26.36
CA THR A 267 -5.46 1.54 -26.50
C THR A 267 -4.35 1.02 -25.60
N VAL A 268 -4.40 -0.29 -25.35
CA VAL A 268 -3.36 -1.03 -24.67
C VAL A 268 -2.74 -1.98 -25.68
N MET A 269 -1.41 -2.02 -25.75
CA MET A 269 -0.70 -2.96 -26.62
C MET A 269 0.62 -3.41 -26.00
N TYR A 270 1.02 -4.64 -26.35
CA TYR A 270 2.36 -5.12 -26.07
C TYR A 270 3.34 -4.55 -27.11
N LEU A 271 4.51 -4.13 -26.66
CA LEU A 271 5.60 -3.64 -27.50
C LEU A 271 6.89 -4.41 -27.21
N GLU A 272 7.62 -4.71 -28.27
CA GLU A 272 9.00 -5.19 -28.23
C GLU A 272 9.99 -4.01 -28.34
N PRO A 273 11.26 -4.17 -27.95
CA PRO A 273 12.26 -3.11 -28.12
C PRO A 273 12.37 -2.69 -29.59
N GLU A 274 12.59 -1.39 -29.81
CA GLU A 274 12.62 -0.73 -31.13
C GLU A 274 11.25 -0.58 -31.83
N ASP A 275 10.16 -1.13 -31.26
CA ASP A 275 8.82 -0.84 -31.79
C ASP A 275 8.52 0.67 -31.72
N GLU A 276 8.03 1.22 -32.82
CA GLU A 276 7.69 2.63 -32.94
C GLU A 276 6.17 2.85 -32.88
N VAL A 277 5.75 3.84 -32.11
CA VAL A 277 4.35 4.28 -31.98
C VAL A 277 4.24 5.79 -32.22
N TRP A 278 3.30 6.21 -33.07
CA TRP A 278 3.05 7.63 -33.35
C TRP A 278 1.60 7.90 -33.75
N LEU A 279 1.26 9.18 -33.88
CA LEU A 279 -0.01 9.63 -34.45
C LEU A 279 0.20 10.23 -35.83
N GLU A 280 -0.76 10.01 -36.72
CA GLU A 280 -0.72 10.47 -38.11
C GLU A 280 -2.10 10.89 -38.59
N ILE A 281 -2.18 11.98 -39.35
CA ILE A 281 -3.38 12.31 -40.13
C ILE A 281 -3.35 11.50 -41.42
N PHE A 282 -4.17 10.47 -41.52
CA PHE A 282 -4.07 9.48 -42.61
C PHE A 282 -4.99 9.77 -43.80
N TYR A 283 -5.92 10.71 -43.66
CA TYR A 283 -6.89 11.05 -44.70
C TYR A 283 -6.66 12.48 -45.20
N THR A 284 -6.68 12.66 -46.51
CA THR A 284 -6.43 13.96 -47.14
C THR A 284 -7.54 14.96 -46.84
N ASP A 285 -7.16 16.20 -46.54
CA ASP A 285 -8.06 17.31 -46.18
C ASP A 285 -8.90 17.09 -44.91
N GLN A 286 -8.59 16.06 -44.12
CA GLN A 286 -9.21 15.81 -42.80
C GLN A 286 -8.21 16.04 -41.67
N ASN A 287 -7.55 17.19 -41.75
CA ASN A 287 -6.65 17.69 -40.73
C ASN A 287 -7.30 18.83 -39.95
N GLY A 288 -8.17 18.48 -39.01
CA GLY A 288 -8.82 19.43 -38.11
C GLY A 288 -8.07 19.66 -36.81
N LEU A 289 -6.89 19.06 -36.63
CA LEU A 289 -6.12 19.14 -35.39
C LEU A 289 -5.74 20.59 -35.09
N PHE A 290 -6.12 21.05 -33.91
CA PHE A 290 -5.99 22.43 -33.48
C PHE A 290 -5.25 22.54 -32.15
N ALA A 291 -4.41 23.58 -32.03
CA ALA A 291 -3.77 23.99 -30.81
C ALA A 291 -3.74 25.51 -30.72
N ASP A 292 -4.05 26.05 -29.54
CA ASP A 292 -3.95 27.47 -29.22
C ASP A 292 -3.24 27.62 -27.87
N PRO A 293 -2.15 28.42 -27.79
CA PRO A 293 -1.38 28.59 -26.55
C PRO A 293 -2.17 29.11 -25.36
N THR A 294 -3.35 29.69 -25.57
CA THR A 294 -4.13 30.37 -24.53
C THR A 294 -5.29 29.54 -24.00
N TRP A 295 -5.88 28.64 -24.80
CA TRP A 295 -7.10 27.94 -24.39
C TRP A 295 -7.28 26.51 -24.92
N ALA A 296 -6.44 26.01 -25.84
CA ALA A 296 -6.63 24.69 -26.45
C ALA A 296 -5.33 23.91 -26.57
N ASP A 297 -5.27 22.77 -25.88
CA ASP A 297 -4.20 21.78 -26.04
C ASP A 297 -4.69 20.58 -26.87
N SER A 298 -3.77 20.00 -27.65
CA SER A 298 -3.92 18.67 -28.22
C SER A 298 -2.73 17.83 -27.75
N LEU A 299 -3.03 16.71 -27.09
CA LEU A 299 -2.07 15.94 -26.32
C LEU A 299 -1.95 14.50 -26.82
N PHE A 300 -0.75 13.94 -26.67
CA PHE A 300 -0.46 12.53 -26.86
C PHE A 300 0.37 12.02 -25.68
N SER A 301 -0.06 10.94 -25.07
CA SER A 301 0.58 10.36 -23.89
C SER A 301 0.70 8.85 -24.02
N GLY A 302 1.72 8.29 -23.39
CA GLY A 302 1.88 6.85 -23.30
C GLY A 302 2.77 6.45 -22.14
N PHE A 303 2.50 5.29 -21.54
CA PHE A 303 3.29 4.79 -20.43
C PHE A 303 3.23 3.26 -20.31
N LEU A 304 4.31 2.70 -19.77
CA LEU A 304 4.44 1.29 -19.43
C LEU A 304 3.53 0.95 -18.25
N LEU A 305 2.65 -0.03 -18.45
CA LEU A 305 1.80 -0.61 -17.40
C LEU A 305 2.52 -1.75 -16.68
N TYR A 306 3.03 -2.71 -17.47
CA TYR A 306 3.67 -3.92 -16.96
C TYR A 306 4.87 -4.27 -17.82
N VAL A 307 6.04 -4.41 -17.18
CA VAL A 307 7.25 -4.94 -17.82
C VAL A 307 7.01 -6.41 -18.19
N ASP A 308 7.57 -6.84 -19.31
CA ASP A 308 7.66 -8.26 -19.64
C ASP A 308 8.37 -9.06 -18.52
N THR A 309 7.81 -10.21 -18.15
CA THR A 309 8.30 -10.98 -16.99
C THR A 309 9.67 -11.58 -17.23
N ASP A 310 9.96 -12.04 -18.44
CA ASP A 310 11.24 -12.67 -18.78
C ASP A 310 12.34 -11.60 -18.83
N TYR A 311 12.03 -10.43 -19.40
CA TYR A 311 12.93 -9.28 -19.37
C TYR A 311 13.20 -8.79 -17.95
N HIS A 312 12.15 -8.71 -17.13
CA HIS A 312 12.29 -8.35 -15.72
C HIS A 312 13.20 -9.36 -15.01
N ASN A 313 12.98 -10.67 -15.16
CA ASN A 313 13.78 -11.70 -14.49
C ASN A 313 15.26 -11.66 -14.90
N ALA A 314 15.55 -11.52 -16.19
CA ALA A 314 16.92 -11.43 -16.69
C ALA A 314 17.72 -10.29 -16.04
N LEU A 315 17.09 -9.12 -15.83
CA LEU A 315 17.74 -7.98 -15.17
C LEU A 315 18.06 -8.20 -13.69
N PHE A 316 17.35 -9.10 -13.01
CA PHE A 316 17.59 -9.36 -11.58
C PHE A 316 18.44 -10.60 -11.30
N ASP A 317 18.62 -11.48 -12.29
CA ASP A 317 19.55 -12.62 -12.18
C ASP A 317 21.02 -12.16 -12.36
N ASP A 318 21.27 -11.09 -13.11
CA ASP A 318 22.62 -10.52 -13.31
C ASP A 318 23.17 -9.76 -12.08
N ASP A 319 22.31 -9.33 -11.15
CA ASP A 319 22.69 -8.60 -9.93
C ASP A 319 23.13 -9.53 -8.76
N GLU A 320 23.06 -10.86 -8.93
CA GLU A 320 23.48 -11.87 -7.91
C GLU A 320 24.87 -12.50 -8.17
N LEU A 321 25.66 -12.02 -9.15
CA LEU A 321 27.01 -12.52 -9.48
C LEU A 321 28.17 -11.60 -9.04
#